data_AF-A0A481YJ67-F1
#
_entry.id   AF-A0A481YJ67-F1
#
_cell.length_a   1.000
_cell.length_b   1.000
_cell.length_c   1.000
_cell.angle_alpha   90.00
_cell.angle_beta   90.00
_cell.angle_gamma   90.00
#
_symmetry.space_group_name_H-M   'P 1'
#
loop_
_entity.id
_entity.type
_entity.pdbx_description
1 polymer ?
#
loop_
_entity_poly.entity_id
_entity_poly.type
_entity_poly.pdbx_seq_one_letter_code
_entity_poly.pdbx_strand_id
1 'polypeptide(L)'
;MNNHTTEVHSTLEKVGITNDPILLKSLTTELGMKASHSRNRIILHIASNPRGYFTAKEIYNKLIKEIPSLSKATVYNTLNILKERNILKDIKTTDQK
;
A
#
# COMPACT_ATOMS: atom_id res chain seq x y z
N MET A 1 -20.28 1.25 -11.27
CA MET A 1 -18.87 1.35 -10.84
C MET A 1 -18.61 2.80 -10.49
N ASN A 2 -18.18 3.06 -9.26
CA ASN A 2 -18.18 4.41 -8.69
C ASN A 2 -16.95 5.17 -9.17
N ASN A 3 -17.11 6.38 -9.72
CA ASN A 3 -16.04 7.21 -10.28
C ASN A 3 -14.83 7.38 -9.34
N HIS A 4 -15.07 7.39 -8.03
CA HIS A 4 -14.06 7.52 -6.99
C HIS A 4 -13.05 6.36 -6.92
N THR A 5 -13.47 5.12 -7.13
CA THR A 5 -12.57 3.95 -7.09
C THR A 5 -11.61 3.98 -8.28
N THR A 6 -12.11 4.37 -9.46
CA THR A 6 -11.29 4.52 -10.68
C THR A 6 -10.19 5.58 -10.51
N GLU A 7 -10.52 6.68 -9.83
CA GLU A 7 -9.56 7.77 -9.55
C GLU A 7 -8.44 7.32 -8.61
N VAL A 8 -8.76 6.59 -7.53
CA VAL A 8 -7.78 6.03 -6.60
C VAL A 8 -6.83 5.05 -7.30
N HIS A 9 -7.33 4.18 -8.18
CA HIS A 9 -6.49 3.25 -8.94
C HIS A 9 -5.55 3.98 -9.91
N SER A 10 -6.05 4.97 -10.66
CA SER A 10 -5.21 5.79 -11.55
C SER A 10 -4.14 6.55 -10.76
N THR A 11 -4.48 7.07 -9.58
CA THR A 11 -3.54 7.74 -8.68
C THR A 11 -2.48 6.78 -8.15
N LEU A 12 -2.85 5.55 -7.78
CA LEU A 12 -1.89 4.53 -7.33
C LEU A 12 -0.87 4.18 -8.42
N GLU A 13 -1.31 4.01 -9.67
CA GLU A 13 -0.41 3.77 -10.80
C GLU A 13 0.57 4.94 -11.01
N LYS A 14 0.05 6.18 -10.99
CA LYS A 14 0.89 7.39 -11.12
C LYS A 14 1.93 7.49 -10.01
N VAL A 15 1.54 7.22 -8.76
CA VAL A 15 2.44 7.23 -7.60
C VAL A 15 3.61 6.25 -7.78
N GLY A 16 3.34 5.05 -8.30
CA GLY A 16 4.37 4.03 -8.53
C GLY A 16 5.42 4.44 -9.58
N ILE A 17 5.07 5.36 -10.48
CA ILE A 17 5.97 5.85 -11.54
C ILE A 17 6.72 7.11 -11.09
N THR A 18 6.05 8.05 -10.42
CA THR A 18 6.62 9.38 -10.14
C THR A 18 7.31 9.50 -8.78
N ASN A 19 6.97 8.62 -7.82
CA ASN A 19 7.36 8.77 -6.41
C ASN A 19 7.02 10.14 -5.79
N ASP A 20 6.01 10.85 -6.31
CA ASP A 20 5.65 12.20 -5.88
C ASP A 20 5.13 12.21 -4.43
N PRO A 21 5.83 12.92 -3.50
CA PRO A 21 5.42 13.01 -2.09
C PRO A 21 4.05 13.66 -1.86
N ILE A 22 3.66 14.62 -2.71
CA ILE A 22 2.39 15.32 -2.61
C ILE A 22 1.25 14.36 -2.96
N LEU A 23 1.44 13.61 -4.06
CA LEU A 23 0.48 12.61 -4.51
C LEU A 23 0.33 11.45 -3.51
N LEU A 24 1.43 11.02 -2.88
CA LEU A 24 1.39 10.04 -1.79
C LEU A 24 0.57 10.54 -0.59
N LYS A 25 0.75 11.81 -0.22
CA LYS A 25 0.02 12.42 0.90
C LYS A 25 -1.47 12.53 0.58
N SER A 26 -1.85 12.97 -0.62
CA SER A 26 -3.26 13.07 -1.01
C SER A 26 -3.92 11.69 -1.04
N LEU A 27 -3.31 10.72 -1.73
CA LEU A 27 -3.79 9.34 -1.80
C LEU A 27 -3.99 8.75 -0.40
N THR A 28 -3.00 8.88 0.49
CA THR A 28 -3.12 8.34 1.85
C THR A 28 -4.30 8.96 2.60
N THR A 29 -4.54 10.25 2.40
CA THR A 29 -5.65 10.99 3.04
C THR A 29 -7.00 10.58 2.46
N GLU A 30 -7.12 10.44 1.14
CA GLU A 30 -8.33 9.96 0.45
C GLU A 30 -8.73 8.55 0.90
N LEU A 31 -7.75 7.70 1.18
CA LEU A 31 -7.96 6.36 1.74
C LEU A 31 -8.43 6.37 3.21
N GLY A 32 -8.52 7.54 3.83
CA GLY A 32 -8.94 7.73 5.23
C GLY A 32 -7.82 7.47 6.23
N MET A 33 -6.55 7.50 5.80
CA MET A 33 -5.40 7.31 6.68
C MET A 33 -4.70 8.63 6.97
N LYS A 34 -4.16 8.77 8.19
CA LYS A 34 -3.20 9.84 8.47
C LYS A 34 -1.93 9.63 7.65
N ALA A 35 -1.61 10.57 6.78
CA ALA A 35 -0.36 10.59 6.05
C ALA A 35 0.84 10.54 7.02
N SER A 36 1.75 9.59 6.79
CA SER A 36 2.96 9.40 7.59
C SER A 36 4.02 8.77 6.71
N HIS A 37 5.29 8.96 7.09
CA HIS A 37 6.41 8.43 6.32
C HIS A 37 6.28 6.91 6.10
N SER A 38 5.99 6.14 7.16
CA SER A 38 5.80 4.69 7.10
C SER A 38 4.69 4.27 6.13
N ARG A 39 3.49 4.90 6.23
CA ARG A 39 2.36 4.56 5.35
C ARG A 39 2.63 4.89 3.89
N ASN A 40 3.21 6.06 3.65
CA ASN A 40 3.55 6.50 2.29
C ASN A 40 4.56 5.53 1.67
N ARG A 41 5.57 5.07 2.42
CA ARG A 41 6.56 4.11 1.91
C ARG A 41 5.98 2.72 1.65
N ILE A 42 5.03 2.25 2.47
CA ILE A 42 4.30 1.00 2.21
C ILE A 42 3.51 1.10 0.90
N ILE A 43 2.71 2.17 0.74
CA ILE A 43 1.91 2.41 -0.47
C ILE A 43 2.81 2.53 -1.70
N LEU A 44 3.91 3.29 -1.59
CA LEU A 44 4.87 3.43 -2.66
C LEU A 44 5.49 2.12 -3.08
N HIS A 45 5.89 1.29 -2.12
CA HIS A 45 6.47 -0.02 -2.39
C HIS A 45 5.51 -0.91 -3.17
N ILE A 46 4.23 -0.92 -2.81
CA ILE A 46 3.18 -1.68 -3.50
C ILE A 46 2.92 -1.11 -4.90
N ALA A 47 2.76 0.21 -5.00
CA ALA A 47 2.50 0.92 -6.26
C ALA A 47 3.62 0.72 -7.28
N SER A 48 4.87 0.69 -6.82
CA SER A 48 6.06 0.46 -7.67
C SER A 48 6.18 -0.99 -8.13
N ASN A 49 5.38 -1.92 -7.59
CA ASN A 49 5.44 -3.35 -7.89
C ASN A 49 4.02 -3.89 -8.18
N PRO A 50 3.33 -3.41 -9.24
CA PRO A 50 1.92 -3.71 -9.49
C PRO A 50 1.62 -5.19 -9.82
N ARG A 51 2.64 -5.96 -10.23
CA ARG A 51 2.56 -7.41 -10.46
C ARG A 51 3.12 -8.23 -9.29
N GLY A 52 3.54 -7.58 -8.22
CA GLY A 52 4.14 -8.22 -7.06
C GLY A 52 3.08 -8.82 -6.15
N TYR A 53 3.35 -10.03 -5.67
CA TYR A 53 2.59 -10.67 -4.62
C TYR A 53 3.42 -10.63 -3.35
N PHE A 54 2.87 -10.02 -2.30
CA PHE A 54 3.60 -9.81 -1.06
C PHE A 54 2.75 -10.20 0.14
N THR A 55 3.38 -10.88 1.07
CA THR A 55 2.90 -11.02 2.44
C THR A 55 3.22 -9.75 3.25
N ALA A 56 2.43 -9.49 4.29
CA ALA A 56 2.73 -8.41 5.23
C ALA A 56 4.13 -8.55 5.87
N LYS A 57 4.59 -9.79 6.09
CA LYS A 57 5.92 -10.09 6.63
C LYS A 57 7.04 -9.69 5.67
N GLU A 58 6.88 -9.94 4.37
CA GLU A 58 7.88 -9.56 3.37
C GLU A 58 8.00 -8.05 3.24
N ILE A 59 6.86 -7.33 3.19
CA ILE A 59 6.85 -5.87 3.16
C ILE A 59 7.55 -5.32 4.42
N TYR A 60 7.22 -5.84 5.60
CA TYR A 60 7.85 -5.43 6.85
C TYR A 60 9.36 -5.67 6.83
N ASN A 61 9.80 -6.88 6.49
CA ASN A 61 11.22 -7.27 6.49
C ASN A 61 12.05 -6.44 5.49
N LYS A 62 11.45 -6.00 4.39
CA LYS A 62 12.08 -5.10 3.44
C LYS A 62 12.18 -3.68 4.01
N LEU A 63 11.06 -3.12 4.43
CA LEU A 63 10.97 -1.70 4.79
C LEU A 63 11.56 -1.35 6.16
N ILE A 64 11.66 -2.31 7.10
CA ILE A 64 12.30 -2.07 8.41
C ILE A 64 13.78 -1.69 8.29
N LYS A 65 14.45 -2.13 7.21
CA LYS A 65 15.84 -1.77 6.90
C LYS A 65 15.99 -0.31 6.49
N GLU A 66 14.94 0.27 5.92
CA GLU A 66 14.90 1.67 5.48
C GLU A 66 14.28 2.59 6.55
N ILE A 67 13.34 2.06 7.33
CA ILE A 67 12.55 2.78 8.34
C ILE A 67 12.61 2.00 9.65
N PRO A 68 13.66 2.17 10.49
CA PRO A 68 13.84 1.38 11.71
C PRO A 68 12.70 1.51 12.73
N SER A 69 11.92 2.61 12.66
CA SER A 69 10.75 2.85 13.50
C SER A 69 9.45 2.20 12.99
N LEU A 70 9.50 1.49 11.86
CA LEU A 70 8.33 0.82 11.30
C LEU A 70 7.85 -0.30 12.23
N SER A 71 6.58 -0.26 12.62
CA SER A 71 5.97 -1.37 13.35
C SER A 71 5.29 -2.36 12.40
N LYS A 72 5.24 -3.64 12.79
CA LYS A 72 4.45 -4.65 12.07
C LYS A 72 2.99 -4.22 11.98
N ALA A 73 2.42 -3.72 13.08
CA ALA A 73 1.03 -3.26 13.13
C ALA A 73 0.74 -2.17 12.08
N THR A 74 1.68 -1.26 11.81
CA THR A 74 1.53 -0.25 10.75
C THR A 74 1.40 -0.91 9.38
N VAL A 75 2.20 -1.94 9.08
CA VAL A 75 2.12 -2.68 7.81
C VAL A 75 0.78 -3.38 7.67
N TYR A 76 0.38 -4.18 8.67
CA TYR A 76 -0.90 -4.89 8.65
C TYR A 76 -2.09 -3.93 8.52
N ASN A 77 -2.12 -2.85 9.29
CA ASN A 77 -3.20 -1.88 9.24
C ASN A 77 -3.30 -1.18 7.88
N THR A 78 -2.18 -0.77 7.30
CA THR A 78 -2.19 -0.16 5.97
C THR A 78 -2.67 -1.13 4.90
N LEU A 79 -2.19 -2.37 4.91
CA LEU A 79 -2.65 -3.39 3.96
C LEU A 79 -4.14 -3.69 4.15
N ASN A 80 -4.62 -3.78 5.38
CA ASN A 80 -6.04 -4.02 5.66
C ASN A 80 -6.93 -2.91 5.10
N ILE A 81 -6.56 -1.64 5.30
CA ILE A 81 -7.29 -0.50 4.74
C ILE A 81 -7.29 -0.55 3.20
N LEU A 82 -6.15 -0.84 2.57
CA LEU A 82 -6.09 -0.98 1.11
C LEU A 82 -7.01 -2.10 0.59
N LYS A 83 -7.13 -3.20 1.34
CA LYS A 83 -8.05 -4.31 1.00
C LYS A 83 -9.52 -3.93 1.19
N GLU A 84 -9.86 -3.30 2.31
CA GLU A 84 -11.22 -2.81 2.58
C GLU A 84 -11.69 -1.80 1.52
N ARG A 85 -10.75 -1.05 0.94
CA ARG A 85 -10.99 -0.12 -0.17
C ARG A 85 -10.97 -0.79 -1.56
N ASN A 86 -10.87 -2.12 -1.63
CA ASN A 86 -10.78 -2.92 -2.86
C ASN A 86 -9.58 -2.58 -3.77
N ILE A 87 -8.54 -1.98 -3.21
CA ILE A 87 -7.32 -1.60 -3.95
C ILE A 87 -6.40 -2.81 -4.08
N LEU A 88 -6.27 -3.57 -2.99
CA LEU A 88 -5.55 -4.83 -2.95
C LEU A 88 -6.53 -5.99 -2.90
N LYS A 89 -6.12 -7.10 -3.51
CA LYS A 89 -6.84 -8.37 -3.43
C LYS A 89 -6.03 -9.33 -2.57
N ASP A 90 -6.69 -9.96 -1.59
CA ASP A 90 -6.11 -11.10 -0.91
C ASP A 90 -6.05 -12.29 -1.86
N ILE A 91 -4.93 -12.99 -1.83
CA ILE A 91 -4.77 -14.26 -2.55
C ILE A 91 -4.48 -15.30 -1.48
N LYS A 92 -5.36 -16.30 -1.42
CA LYS A 92 -5.09 -17.50 -0.63
C LYS A 92 -4.20 -18.38 -1.49
N THR A 93 -2.92 -18.49 -1.14
CA THR A 93 -2.12 -19.60 -1.65
C THR A 93 -2.80 -20.87 -1.15
N THR A 94 -3.29 -21.67 -2.10
CA THR A 94 -3.84 -22.98 -1.80
C THR A 94 -2.64 -23.91 -1.60
N ASP A 95 -1.96 -23.75 -0.47
CA ASP A 95 -1.11 -24.80 0.07
C ASP A 95 -2.05 -25.86 0.64
N GLN A 96 -2.48 -26.73 -0.28
CA GLN A 96 -3.02 -28.03 0.09
C GLN A 96 -1.84 -28.98 0.33
N LYS A 97 -1.73 -29.39 1.60
CA LYS A 97 -1.10 -30.62 2.10
C LYS A 97 0.43 -30.65 2.26
#